data_AF-A0A966NN40-F1
#
_entry.id   AF-A0A966NN40-F1
#
_cell.length_a   1.000
_cell.length_b   1.000
_cell.length_c   1.000
_cell.angle_alpha   90.00
_cell.angle_beta   90.00
_cell.angle_gamma   90.00
#
_symmetry.space_group_name_H-M   'P 1'
#
loop_
_entity.id
_entity.type
_entity.pdbx_description
1 polymer ?
#
loop_
_entity_poly.entity_id
_entity_poly.type
_entity_poly.pdbx_seq_one_letter_code
_entity_poly.pdbx_strand_id
1 'polypeptide(L)' 'GDAVVVLEAMKMENQLQAEKAGTVKSINVKAGDKVGAGDVLVVIE' A
#
# COMPACT_ATOMS: atom_id res chain seq x y z
N GLY A 1 1.40 0.28 13.00
CA GLY A 1 0.34 -0.64 12.53
C GLY A 1 0.98 -1.76 11.72
N ASP A 2 0.18 -2.67 11.18
CA ASP A 2 0.68 -3.71 10.27
C ASP A 2 1.08 -3.10 8.93
N ALA A 3 2.20 -3.54 8.37
CA ALA A 3 2.63 -3.13 7.04
C ALA A 3 1.72 -3.78 5.99
N VAL A 4 1.06 -2.97 5.17
CA VAL A 4 0.08 -3.43 4.16
C VAL A 4 0.59 -3.30 2.73
N VAL A 5 1.52 -2.38 2.48
CA VAL A 5 2.13 -2.16 1.16
C VAL A 5 3.61 -1.80 1.34
N VAL A 6 4.46 -2.33 0.47
CA VAL A 6 5.87 -1.90 0.33
C VAL A 6 6.00 -1.17 -1.00
N LEU A 7 6.47 0.08 -0.96
CA LEU A 7 6.77 0.88 -2.13
C LEU A 7 8.28 0.97 -2.33
N GLU A 8 8.73 0.72 -3.55
CA GLU A 8 10.10 1.02 -3.95
C GLU A 8 10.14 2.38 -4.64
N ALA A 9 10.87 3.33 -4.06
CA ALA A 9 11.12 4.63 -4.66
C ALA A 9 12.61 4.98 -4.54
N MET A 10 13.27 5.28 -5.66
CA MET A 10 14.68 5.68 -5.71
C MET A 10 15.64 4.71 -4.96
N LYS A 11 15.45 3.40 -5.13
CA LYS A 11 16.20 2.32 -4.42
C LYS A 11 15.94 2.25 -2.91
N MET A 12 14.95 2.97 -2.41
CA MET A 12 14.53 2.95 -1.01
C MET A 12 13.17 2.28 -0.92
N GLU A 13 13.01 1.42 0.08
CA GLU A 13 11.75 0.76 0.38
C GLU A 13 11.01 1.49 1.50
N ASN A 14 9.77 1.88 1.22
CA ASN A 14 8.89 2.57 2.15
C ASN A 14 7.69 1.68 2.45
N GLN A 15 7.44 1.43 3.73
CA GLN A 15 6.31 0.62 4.17
C GLN A 15 5.13 1.52 4.53
N LEU A 16 3.98 1.31 3.89
CA LEU A 16 2.73 1.90 4.35
C LEU A 16 2.13 1.00 5.42
N GLN A 17 1.85 1.60 6.57
CA GLN A 17 1.23 0.94 7.71
C GLN A 17 -0.26 1.24 7.73
N ALA A 18 -1.07 0.26 8.12
CA ALA A 18 -2.48 0.48 8.37
C ALA A 18 -2.68 1.47 9.54
N GLU A 19 -3.52 2.49 9.31
CA GLU A 19 -3.87 3.49 10.32
C GLU A 19 -4.84 2.96 11.38
N LYS A 20 -5.66 1.97 11.01
CA LYS A 20 -6.61 1.30 11.90
C LYS A 20 -6.59 -0.21 11.69
N ALA A 21 -7.04 -0.94 12.72
CA ALA A 21 -7.38 -2.35 12.55
C ALA A 21 -8.64 -2.47 11.67
N GLY A 22 -8.68 -3.51 10.83
CA GLY A 22 -9.77 -3.74 9.90
C GLY A 22 -9.48 -4.91 8.97
N THR A 23 -10.33 -5.13 7.98
CA THR A 23 -10.17 -6.19 6.97
C THR A 23 -9.85 -5.59 5.61
N VAL A 24 -8.92 -6.20 4.87
CA VAL A 24 -8.61 -5.80 3.49
C VAL A 24 -9.82 -6.08 2.61
N LYS A 25 -10.48 -5.02 2.14
CA LYS A 25 -11.62 -5.09 1.24
C LYS A 25 -11.18 -5.29 -0.21
N SER A 26 -10.13 -4.60 -0.61
CA SER A 26 -9.66 -4.60 -2.01
C SER A 26 -8.18 -4.23 -2.10
N ILE A 27 -7.49 -4.84 -3.05
CA ILE A 27 -6.12 -4.51 -3.45
C ILE A 27 -6.21 -4.06 -4.91
N ASN A 28 -5.86 -2.81 -5.18
CA ASN A 28 -6.05 -2.18 -6.50
C ASN A 28 -4.78 -2.19 -7.35
N VAL A 29 -3.70 -2.79 -6.85
CA VAL A 29 -2.38 -2.81 -7.49
C VAL A 29 -1.79 -4.22 -7.43
N LYS A 30 -0.88 -4.51 -8.35
CA LYS A 30 -0.08 -5.74 -8.36
C LYS A 30 1.38 -5.44 -8.09
N ALA A 31 2.13 -6.48 -7.71
CA ALA A 31 3.57 -6.36 -7.53
C ALA A 31 4.24 -5.91 -8.84
N GLY A 32 5.05 -4.85 -8.76
CA GLY A 32 5.75 -4.26 -9.90
C GLY A 32 4.96 -3.19 -10.66
N ASP A 33 3.69 -2.93 -10.30
CA ASP A 33 2.94 -1.83 -10.89
C ASP A 33 3.57 -0.48 -10.49
N LYS A 34 3.59 0.45 -11.44
CA LYS A 34 3.99 1.84 -11.18
C LYS A 34 2.82 2.57 -10.55
N VAL A 35 3.05 3.17 -9.39
CA VAL A 35 2.04 3.91 -8.62
C VAL A 35 2.50 5.34 -8.40
N GLY A 36 1.56 6.28 -8.43
CA GLY A 36 1.79 7.70 -8.27
C GLY A 36 1.18 8.26 -6.98
N ALA A 37 1.43 9.55 -6.74
CA ALA A 37 0.77 10.26 -5.65
C ALA A 37 -0.73 10.34 -5.90
N GLY A 38 -1.53 9.91 -4.93
CA GLY A 38 -2.99 9.91 -5.00
C GLY A 38 -3.62 8.58 -5.44
N ASP A 39 -2.82 7.60 -5.86
CA ASP A 39 -3.36 6.28 -6.22
C ASP A 39 -3.83 5.53 -4.96
N VAL A 40 -5.02 4.95 -5.04
CA VAL A 40 -5.58 4.11 -3.98
C VAL A 40 -5.02 2.70 -4.12
N LEU A 41 -4.10 2.31 -3.24
CA LEU A 41 -3.42 1.02 -3.32
C LEU A 41 -4.24 -0.13 -2.70
N VAL A 42 -4.76 0.11 -1.49
CA VAL A 42 -5.51 -0.88 -0.68
C VAL A 42 -6.65 -0.17 0.04
N VAL A 43 -7.80 -0.84 0.14
CA VAL A 43 -8.96 -0.39 0.92
C VAL A 43 -9.14 -1.29 2.14
N ILE A 44 -9.25 -0.68 3.33
CA ILE A 44 -9.42 -1.37 4.61
C ILE A 44 -10.71 -0.88 5.28
N GLU A 45 -11.60 -1.81 5.64
CA GLU A 45 -12.84 -1.53 6.39
C GLU A 45 -12.73 -1.90 7.86
#